data_AF-A0A9D8TRK9-F1
#
_entry.id   AF-A0A9D8TRK9-F1
#
_cell.length_a   1.000
_cell.length_b   1.000
_cell.length_c   1.000
_cell.angle_alpha   90.00
_cell.angle_beta   90.00
_cell.angle_gamma   90.00
#
_symmetry.space_group_name_H-M   'P 1'
#
loop_
_entity.id
_entity.type
_entity.pdbx_description
1 polymer ?
#
loop_
_entity_poly.entity_id
_entity_poly.type
_entity_poly.pdbx_seq_one_letter_code
_entity_poly.pdbx_strand_id
1 'polypeptide(L)'
;MRNIKQLLAISLSVALFSCAEEEKPYEVNSSLAPYLDRFVSAAKERGKNFNMRDEGIIMEFADLEEPTIGLCYRTDPITVQIDREYWEKTSNSANKEDLREQVVFHELAHGLLMRNHKNNFLPNTEWASIMCGGEIPDNRFESCNFSGFRKKYYLDELFNEKTPAPEWATSAGLDFDDRKGSRISFLDYSLSKDSTDTSIPNMTTVIADGYCTIISERDYATMYSIFARSTANFYFEAFINADFSSEYATTGLWIGNENSQDAFIINSANRMYVYNTENIIYSAEIYTNKYFDLNGDNKVAVRCENNIMQMYINDKLAYISELTKPEYNILGIYVGAHSTVKIKEAFMHNLDETKSNVLASDSSALPIMKANKTLLKNISK
;
A
#
# COMPACT_ATOMS: atom_id res chain seq x y z
N MET A 1 -59.92 -34.76 63.26
CA MET A 1 -60.16 -33.74 62.22
C MET A 1 -59.06 -32.69 62.35
N ARG A 2 -58.04 -32.74 61.49
CA ARG A 2 -56.76 -32.02 61.66
C ARG A 2 -56.58 -31.10 60.43
N ASN A 3 -56.31 -29.83 60.69
CA ASN A 3 -56.42 -28.69 59.76
C ASN A 3 -55.55 -28.81 58.50
N ILE A 4 -56.18 -29.04 57.34
CA ILE A 4 -55.60 -28.96 55.99
C ILE A 4 -55.93 -27.58 55.39
N LYS A 5 -55.52 -26.48 56.03
CA LYS A 5 -55.75 -25.11 55.51
C LYS A 5 -54.54 -24.19 55.54
N GLN A 6 -53.36 -24.69 55.95
CA GLN A 6 -52.15 -23.86 56.12
C GLN A 6 -50.97 -24.30 55.22
N LEU A 7 -51.24 -25.02 54.13
CA LEU A 7 -50.20 -25.48 53.20
C LEU A 7 -50.30 -24.85 51.80
N LEU A 8 -51.11 -23.79 51.64
CA LEU A 8 -51.35 -23.13 50.35
C LEU A 8 -50.97 -21.64 50.33
N ALA A 9 -50.15 -21.19 51.28
CA ALA A 9 -49.73 -19.79 51.39
C ALA A 9 -48.19 -19.60 51.39
N ILE A 10 -47.43 -20.62 50.99
CA ILE A 10 -45.97 -20.54 50.78
C ILE A 10 -45.64 -21.27 49.48
N SER A 11 -46.26 -20.85 48.38
CA SER A 11 -45.91 -21.32 47.03
C SER A 11 -46.01 -20.19 45.99
N LEU A 12 -46.26 -18.95 46.43
CA LEU A 12 -46.55 -17.82 45.54
C LEU A 12 -45.73 -16.57 45.91
N SER A 13 -44.49 -16.75 46.36
CA SER A 13 -43.61 -15.63 46.73
C SER A 13 -42.16 -15.78 46.25
N VAL A 14 -41.87 -16.73 45.34
CA VAL A 14 -40.51 -16.98 44.83
C VAL A 14 -40.36 -16.63 43.34
N ALA A 15 -41.37 -16.07 42.68
CA ALA A 15 -41.38 -15.95 41.22
C ALA A 15 -41.21 -14.51 40.66
N LEU A 16 -40.51 -13.60 41.35
CA LEU A 16 -40.25 -12.25 40.81
C LEU A 16 -38.83 -11.72 41.09
N PHE A 17 -37.81 -12.58 41.13
CA PHE A 17 -36.48 -12.14 40.72
C PHE A 17 -36.40 -12.23 39.20
N SER A 18 -37.17 -11.38 38.52
CA SER A 18 -36.87 -11.03 37.13
C SER A 18 -35.57 -10.24 37.20
N CYS A 19 -34.46 -10.92 37.00
CA CYS A 19 -33.18 -10.28 36.74
C CYS A 19 -33.38 -9.50 35.43
N ALA A 20 -33.72 -8.21 35.53
CA ALA A 20 -33.65 -7.31 34.39
C ALA A 20 -32.17 -7.25 34.04
N GLU A 21 -31.81 -7.87 32.91
CA GLU A 21 -30.47 -7.74 32.36
C GLU A 21 -30.24 -6.25 32.13
N GLU A 22 -29.24 -5.67 32.82
CA GLU A 22 -28.93 -4.25 32.64
C GLU A 22 -28.56 -4.03 31.17
N GLU A 23 -29.16 -3.02 30.54
CA GLU A 23 -28.84 -2.66 29.16
C GLU A 23 -27.34 -2.35 29.07
N LYS A 24 -26.64 -3.07 28.19
CA LYS A 24 -25.22 -2.87 28.00
C LYS A 24 -24.97 -1.49 27.37
N PRO A 25 -23.97 -0.73 27.84
CA PRO A 25 -23.65 0.57 27.27
C PRO A 25 -23.43 0.51 25.75
N TYR A 26 -24.09 1.42 25.03
CA TYR A 26 -23.89 1.66 23.60
C TYR A 26 -23.46 3.12 23.41
N GLU A 27 -22.16 3.34 23.32
CA GLU A 27 -21.54 4.66 23.29
C GLU A 27 -20.55 4.74 22.13
N VAL A 28 -21.02 5.18 20.96
CA VAL A 28 -20.20 5.24 19.75
C VAL A 28 -19.99 6.69 19.35
N ASN A 29 -18.73 7.13 19.31
CA ASN A 29 -18.38 8.43 18.77
C ASN A 29 -18.93 8.60 17.35
N SER A 30 -19.56 9.75 17.07
CA SER A 30 -20.24 10.00 15.79
C SER A 30 -19.32 9.91 14.57
N SER A 31 -18.02 10.16 14.71
CA SER A 31 -17.04 10.01 13.63
C SER A 31 -16.66 8.55 13.36
N LEU A 32 -16.86 7.66 14.33
CA LEU A 32 -16.55 6.23 14.23
C LEU A 32 -17.79 5.41 13.83
N ALA A 33 -18.99 5.90 14.11
CA ALA A 33 -20.26 5.21 13.79
C ALA A 33 -20.36 4.71 12.34
N PRO A 34 -19.99 5.50 11.29
CA PRO A 34 -20.05 5.00 9.91
C PRO A 34 -19.13 3.81 9.62
N TYR A 35 -18.07 3.63 10.41
CA TYR A 35 -17.14 2.49 10.26
C TYR A 35 -17.66 1.26 11.00
N LEU A 36 -18.30 1.44 12.17
CA LEU A 36 -19.01 0.35 12.84
C LEU A 36 -20.14 -0.21 11.97
N ASP A 37 -20.96 0.66 11.37
CA ASP A 37 -22.05 0.25 10.47
C ASP A 37 -21.52 -0.54 9.26
N ARG A 38 -20.41 -0.09 8.68
CA ARG A 38 -19.72 -0.81 7.59
C ARG A 38 -19.21 -2.17 8.05
N PHE A 39 -18.63 -2.27 9.24
CA PHE A 39 -18.15 -3.55 9.78
C PHE A 39 -19.31 -4.54 9.96
N VAL A 40 -20.40 -4.10 10.60
CA VAL A 40 -21.59 -4.93 10.84
C VAL A 40 -22.24 -5.37 9.50
N SER A 41 -22.30 -4.49 8.50
CA SER A 41 -22.77 -4.86 7.16
C SER A 41 -21.86 -5.91 6.50
N ALA A 42 -20.54 -5.68 6.52
CA ALA A 42 -19.57 -6.59 5.93
C ALA A 42 -19.55 -7.97 6.63
N ALA A 43 -19.77 -7.98 7.94
CA ALA A 43 -19.96 -9.18 8.75
C ALA A 43 -21.22 -9.96 8.31
N LYS A 44 -22.34 -9.25 8.17
CA LYS A 44 -23.62 -9.83 7.76
C LYS A 44 -23.55 -10.48 6.38
N GLU A 45 -22.91 -9.83 5.42
CA GLU A 45 -22.64 -10.39 4.08
C GLU A 45 -21.85 -11.71 4.13
N ARG A 46 -21.06 -11.91 5.19
CA ARG A 46 -20.20 -13.09 5.42
C ARG A 46 -20.78 -14.04 6.49
N GLY A 47 -22.07 -13.92 6.78
CA GLY A 47 -22.80 -14.82 7.67
C GLY A 47 -22.53 -14.62 9.17
N LYS A 48 -21.96 -13.47 9.56
CA LYS A 48 -21.77 -13.07 10.95
C LYS A 48 -22.80 -11.99 11.30
N ASN A 49 -23.65 -12.24 12.29
CA ASN A 49 -24.65 -11.27 12.73
C ASN A 49 -24.27 -10.77 14.12
N PHE A 50 -24.21 -9.45 14.26
CA PHE A 50 -23.94 -8.75 15.50
C PHE A 50 -25.10 -7.80 15.77
N ASN A 51 -25.65 -7.83 16.98
CA ASN A 51 -26.62 -6.82 17.41
C ASN A 51 -25.95 -5.92 18.45
N MET A 52 -25.25 -4.89 17.99
CA MET A 52 -24.48 -4.01 18.87
C MET A 52 -25.35 -3.25 19.88
N ARG A 53 -26.65 -3.08 19.62
CA ARG A 53 -27.56 -2.47 20.60
C ARG A 53 -27.84 -3.37 21.79
N ASP A 54 -27.90 -4.68 21.57
CA ASP A 54 -28.13 -5.66 22.63
C ASP A 54 -26.80 -6.07 23.29
N GLU A 55 -25.75 -6.21 22.48
CA GLU A 55 -24.40 -6.63 22.91
C GLU A 55 -23.61 -5.50 23.60
N GLY A 56 -23.98 -4.24 23.36
CA GLY A 56 -23.26 -3.06 23.81
C GLY A 56 -21.90 -2.88 23.11
N ILE A 57 -21.43 -1.64 23.02
CA ILE A 57 -20.11 -1.29 22.50
C ILE A 57 -19.74 0.14 22.90
N ILE A 58 -18.48 0.37 23.25
CA ILE A 58 -17.92 1.70 23.45
C ILE A 58 -16.88 1.94 22.36
N MET A 59 -17.01 3.03 21.60
CA MET A 59 -16.03 3.45 20.60
C MET A 59 -15.70 4.92 20.76
N GLU A 60 -14.44 5.23 21.03
CA GLU A 60 -14.00 6.60 21.32
C GLU A 60 -12.62 6.91 20.74
N PHE A 61 -12.25 8.20 20.77
CA PHE A 61 -10.90 8.63 20.49
C PHE A 61 -10.11 8.71 21.78
N ALA A 62 -8.85 8.27 21.75
CA ALA A 62 -7.91 8.39 22.85
C ALA A 62 -6.59 9.00 22.37
N ASP A 63 -5.75 9.44 23.30
CA ASP A 63 -4.35 9.75 23.04
C ASP A 63 -3.54 8.50 23.35
N LEU A 64 -3.16 7.75 22.32
CA LEU A 64 -2.45 6.48 22.47
C LEU A 64 -0.93 6.71 22.36
N GLU A 65 -0.15 5.86 23.02
CA GLU A 65 1.31 5.91 22.89
C GLU A 65 1.76 5.33 21.54
N GLU A 66 2.53 6.09 20.77
CA GLU A 66 3.15 5.60 19.54
C GLU A 66 3.96 4.32 19.83
N PRO A 67 3.92 3.30 18.94
CA PRO A 67 3.32 3.31 17.60
C PRO A 67 1.84 2.89 17.54
N THR A 68 1.14 2.81 18.68
CA THR A 68 -0.23 2.30 18.76
C THR A 68 -1.23 3.29 18.14
N ILE A 69 -1.93 2.87 17.08
CA ILE A 69 -2.93 3.71 16.38
C ILE A 69 -4.39 3.32 16.67
N GLY A 70 -4.58 2.18 17.36
CA GLY A 70 -5.86 1.64 17.78
C GLY A 70 -5.65 0.65 18.92
N LEU A 71 -6.68 0.47 19.75
CA LEU A 71 -6.66 -0.50 20.83
C LEU A 71 -8.07 -1.04 21.13
N CYS A 72 -8.18 -2.36 21.26
CA CYS A 72 -9.39 -3.03 21.70
C CYS A 72 -9.23 -3.63 23.10
N TYR A 73 -10.09 -3.23 24.02
CA TYR A 73 -10.30 -3.89 25.30
C TYR A 73 -11.43 -4.90 25.18
N ARG A 74 -11.11 -6.18 25.42
CA ARG A 74 -12.07 -7.30 25.45
C ARG A 74 -12.86 -7.32 26.77
N THR A 75 -13.49 -6.20 27.11
CA THR A 75 -14.42 -6.02 28.23
C THR A 75 -15.84 -6.41 27.82
N ASP A 76 -16.79 -6.34 28.75
CA ASP A 76 -18.22 -6.48 28.46
C ASP A 76 -18.96 -5.19 28.87
N PRO A 77 -19.40 -4.33 27.93
CA PRO A 77 -19.21 -4.44 26.48
C PRO A 77 -17.75 -4.20 26.06
N ILE A 78 -17.41 -4.55 24.81
CA ILE A 78 -16.07 -4.25 24.27
C ILE A 78 -15.86 -2.74 24.16
N THR A 79 -14.62 -2.30 24.39
CA THR A 79 -14.22 -0.90 24.19
C THR A 79 -13.15 -0.82 23.10
N VAL A 80 -13.39 0.01 22.10
CA VAL A 80 -12.45 0.31 21.02
C VAL A 80 -12.02 1.76 21.12
N GLN A 81 -10.72 1.99 21.18
CA GLN A 81 -10.11 3.31 21.15
C GLN A 81 -9.32 3.46 19.86
N ILE A 82 -9.49 4.60 19.19
CA ILE A 82 -8.70 4.99 18.01
C ILE A 82 -7.84 6.18 18.37
N ASP A 83 -6.57 6.17 17.97
CA ASP A 83 -5.68 7.29 18.25
C ASP A 83 -6.13 8.55 17.50
N ARG A 84 -6.25 9.65 18.25
CA ARG A 84 -6.72 10.93 17.72
C ARG A 84 -5.72 11.57 16.78
N GLU A 85 -4.43 11.50 17.10
CA GLU A 85 -3.38 12.11 16.27
C GLU A 85 -3.30 11.40 14.91
N TYR A 86 -3.35 10.06 14.89
CA TYR A 86 -3.46 9.27 13.67
C TYR A 86 -4.72 9.63 12.87
N TRP A 87 -5.88 9.72 13.54
CA TRP A 87 -7.12 10.09 12.88
C TRP A 87 -7.06 11.47 12.21
N GLU A 88 -6.46 12.45 12.88
CA GLU A 88 -6.26 13.79 12.35
C GLU A 88 -5.26 13.79 11.19
N LYS A 89 -4.11 13.12 11.34
CA LYS A 89 -3.09 12.95 10.29
C LYS A 89 -3.67 12.36 9.01
N THR A 90 -4.54 11.35 9.10
CA THR A 90 -5.17 10.72 7.93
C THR A 90 -6.11 11.64 7.17
N SER A 91 -6.60 12.73 7.76
CA SER A 91 -7.57 13.64 7.13
C SER A 91 -7.07 14.27 5.83
N ASN A 92 -5.74 14.40 5.68
CA ASN A 92 -5.09 14.98 4.51
C ASN A 92 -4.69 13.93 3.45
N SER A 93 -4.98 12.64 3.69
CA SER A 93 -4.62 11.54 2.79
C SER A 93 -5.70 11.31 1.73
N ALA A 94 -5.31 11.03 0.49
CA ALA A 94 -6.27 10.65 -0.56
C ALA A 94 -6.99 9.33 -0.23
N ASN A 95 -6.32 8.39 0.44
CA ASN A 95 -6.88 7.11 0.88
C ASN A 95 -7.44 7.11 2.32
N LYS A 96 -7.82 8.27 2.88
CA LYS A 96 -8.24 8.38 4.29
C LYS A 96 -9.33 7.41 4.73
N GLU A 97 -10.31 7.15 3.87
CA GLU A 97 -11.45 6.29 4.21
C GLU A 97 -11.00 4.84 4.38
N ASP A 98 -10.10 4.37 3.52
CA ASP A 98 -9.55 3.03 3.58
C ASP A 98 -8.64 2.85 4.80
N LEU A 99 -7.79 3.84 5.12
CA LEU A 99 -6.94 3.80 6.32
C LEU A 99 -7.77 3.73 7.60
N ARG A 100 -8.79 4.59 7.71
CA ARG A 100 -9.66 4.63 8.89
C ARG A 100 -10.49 3.36 9.02
N GLU A 101 -11.00 2.85 7.90
CA GLU A 101 -11.75 1.60 7.90
C GLU A 101 -10.86 0.42 8.28
N GLN A 102 -9.65 0.33 7.76
CA GLN A 102 -8.68 -0.71 8.10
C GLN A 102 -8.42 -0.76 9.62
N VAL A 103 -8.10 0.38 10.24
CA VAL A 103 -7.80 0.44 11.68
C VAL A 103 -9.03 0.11 12.51
N VAL A 104 -10.19 0.72 12.22
CA VAL A 104 -11.42 0.40 12.97
C VAL A 104 -11.80 -1.08 12.82
N PHE A 105 -11.65 -1.66 11.63
CA PHE A 105 -11.96 -3.06 11.39
C PHE A 105 -10.97 -4.00 12.09
N HIS A 106 -9.69 -3.62 12.17
CA HIS A 106 -8.68 -4.34 12.94
C HIS A 106 -9.08 -4.42 14.41
N GLU A 107 -9.41 -3.28 15.04
CA GLU A 107 -9.79 -3.26 16.46
C GLU A 107 -11.12 -3.98 16.73
N LEU A 108 -12.13 -3.78 15.88
CA LEU A 108 -13.39 -4.48 16.02
C LEU A 108 -13.22 -6.00 15.86
N ALA A 109 -12.30 -6.46 15.02
CA ALA A 109 -12.02 -7.88 14.86
C ALA A 109 -11.36 -8.50 16.11
N HIS A 110 -10.58 -7.74 16.87
CA HIS A 110 -10.10 -8.21 18.18
C HIS A 110 -11.23 -8.50 19.16
N GLY A 111 -12.24 -7.63 19.22
CA GLY A 111 -13.36 -7.75 20.16
C GLY A 111 -14.48 -8.68 19.71
N LEU A 112 -14.93 -8.53 18.46
CA LEU A 112 -16.14 -9.20 17.94
C LEU A 112 -15.85 -10.54 17.25
N LEU A 113 -14.66 -10.69 16.67
CA LEU A 113 -14.25 -11.91 15.98
C LEU A 113 -13.23 -12.73 16.77
N MET A 114 -12.79 -12.23 17.94
CA MET A 114 -11.74 -12.84 18.77
C MET A 114 -10.44 -13.10 17.99
N ARG A 115 -10.15 -12.25 17.00
CA ARG A 115 -8.96 -12.35 16.16
C ARG A 115 -7.75 -11.92 16.95
N ASN A 116 -6.63 -12.61 16.78
CA ASN A 116 -5.31 -12.16 17.26
C ASN A 116 -4.52 -11.61 16.06
N HIS A 117 -3.41 -10.94 16.35
CA HIS A 117 -2.50 -10.51 15.28
C HIS A 117 -2.03 -11.72 14.46
N LYS A 118 -1.86 -11.50 13.15
CA LYS A 118 -1.50 -12.50 12.16
C LYS A 118 -0.44 -11.93 11.21
N ASN A 119 0.82 -12.23 11.52
CA ASN A 119 1.99 -11.68 10.82
C ASN A 119 2.54 -12.66 9.76
N ASN A 120 1.66 -13.27 8.97
CA ASN A 120 2.05 -14.11 7.84
C ASN A 120 1.89 -13.35 6.50
N PHE A 121 2.53 -13.88 5.47
CA PHE A 121 2.60 -13.24 4.16
C PHE A 121 1.86 -14.03 3.08
N LEU A 122 1.34 -13.28 2.11
CA LEU A 122 0.91 -13.81 0.83
C LEU A 122 2.13 -14.21 -0.04
N PRO A 123 1.94 -14.96 -1.14
CA PRO A 123 3.04 -15.35 -2.02
C PRO A 123 3.81 -14.18 -2.65
N ASN A 124 3.13 -13.05 -2.91
CA ASN A 124 3.76 -11.80 -3.34
C ASN A 124 4.42 -11.01 -2.19
N THR A 125 4.46 -11.60 -1.01
CA THR A 125 4.99 -11.03 0.24
C THR A 125 4.19 -9.91 0.86
N GLU A 126 3.00 -9.53 0.37
CA GLU A 126 2.10 -8.64 1.13
C GLU A 126 1.64 -9.29 2.45
N TRP A 127 1.19 -8.48 3.42
CA TRP A 127 0.49 -9.01 4.59
C TRP A 127 -0.73 -9.81 4.16
N ALA A 128 -0.90 -11.02 4.71
CA ALA A 128 -2.04 -11.86 4.37
C ALA A 128 -3.32 -11.49 5.13
N SER A 129 -3.23 -10.60 6.11
CA SER A 129 -4.36 -10.14 6.91
C SER A 129 -4.21 -8.66 7.25
N ILE A 130 -5.34 -7.95 7.39
CA ILE A 130 -5.36 -6.63 8.04
C ILE A 130 -5.03 -6.74 9.53
N MET A 131 -5.05 -7.95 10.10
CA MET A 131 -4.65 -8.24 11.48
C MET A 131 -3.12 -8.29 11.66
N CYS A 132 -2.32 -7.76 10.73
CA CYS A 132 -0.87 -7.59 10.97
C CYS A 132 -0.66 -6.58 12.10
N GLY A 133 0.20 -6.88 13.07
CA GLY A 133 0.40 -6.04 14.25
C GLY A 133 1.22 -6.71 15.36
N GLY A 134 1.60 -5.95 16.39
CA GLY A 134 2.28 -6.48 17.58
C GLY A 134 3.74 -6.81 17.32
N GLU A 135 4.13 -8.10 17.44
CA GLU A 135 5.51 -8.51 17.17
C GLU A 135 5.76 -8.62 15.66
N ILE A 136 6.28 -7.55 15.07
CA ILE A 136 6.47 -7.45 13.64
C ILE A 136 7.80 -8.09 13.20
N PRO A 137 7.78 -9.07 12.28
CA PRO A 137 8.99 -9.62 11.71
C PRO A 137 9.76 -8.58 10.89
N ASP A 138 11.09 -8.66 10.96
CA ASP A 138 12.03 -7.92 10.12
C ASP A 138 11.83 -6.39 10.13
N ASN A 139 11.30 -5.77 11.19
CA ASN A 139 11.01 -4.32 11.23
C ASN A 139 10.23 -3.85 9.99
N ARG A 140 9.23 -4.64 9.59
CA ARG A 140 8.38 -4.34 8.45
C ARG A 140 7.36 -3.26 8.77
N PHE A 141 6.91 -2.51 7.76
CA PHE A 141 5.84 -1.55 7.93
C PHE A 141 4.47 -2.23 8.16
N GLU A 142 3.74 -1.81 9.21
CA GLU A 142 2.44 -2.35 9.65
C GLU A 142 1.26 -1.82 8.81
N SER A 143 1.38 -1.86 7.49
CA SER A 143 0.32 -1.45 6.57
C SER A 143 0.11 -2.47 5.48
N CYS A 144 -1.15 -2.85 5.28
CA CYS A 144 -1.59 -3.62 4.14
C CYS A 144 -2.29 -2.71 3.14
N ASN A 145 -2.31 -3.09 1.86
CA ASN A 145 -2.98 -2.30 0.84
C ASN A 145 -4.50 -2.56 0.88
N PHE A 146 -5.16 -2.01 1.90
CA PHE A 146 -6.60 -2.15 2.14
C PHE A 146 -7.44 -1.24 1.23
N SER A 147 -7.25 -1.32 -0.08
CA SER A 147 -7.96 -0.48 -1.05
C SER A 147 -8.33 -1.25 -2.31
N GLY A 148 -9.19 -0.64 -3.14
CA GLY A 148 -9.47 -1.12 -4.49
C GLY A 148 -9.88 -2.60 -4.56
N PHE A 149 -9.35 -3.34 -5.54
CA PHE A 149 -9.71 -4.76 -5.71
C PHE A 149 -9.24 -5.66 -4.55
N ARG A 150 -8.23 -5.24 -3.77
CA ARG A 150 -7.67 -6.02 -2.65
C ARG A 150 -8.57 -6.02 -1.43
N LYS A 151 -9.29 -4.93 -1.23
CA LYS A 151 -10.20 -4.75 -0.08
C LYS A 151 -11.16 -5.93 0.07
N LYS A 152 -11.66 -6.47 -1.04
CA LYS A 152 -12.50 -7.68 -1.04
C LYS A 152 -11.80 -8.87 -0.39
N TYR A 153 -10.55 -9.17 -0.77
CA TYR A 153 -9.79 -10.28 -0.18
C TYR A 153 -9.61 -10.08 1.32
N TYR A 154 -9.19 -8.87 1.74
CA TYR A 154 -8.93 -8.61 3.16
C TYR A 154 -10.19 -8.70 4.02
N LEU A 155 -11.34 -8.25 3.51
CA LEU A 155 -12.62 -8.45 4.19
C LEU A 155 -13.00 -9.94 4.24
N ASP A 156 -12.84 -10.68 3.13
CA ASP A 156 -13.12 -12.11 3.12
C ASP A 156 -12.20 -12.88 4.09
N GLU A 157 -10.92 -12.50 4.22
CA GLU A 157 -9.98 -13.07 5.17
C GLU A 157 -10.28 -12.69 6.63
N LEU A 158 -10.70 -11.44 6.88
CA LEU A 158 -11.02 -10.94 8.22
C LEU A 158 -12.10 -11.80 8.91
N PHE A 159 -13.15 -12.15 8.17
CA PHE A 159 -14.28 -12.94 8.68
C PHE A 159 -14.13 -14.45 8.44
N ASN A 160 -13.14 -14.87 7.64
CA ASN A 160 -12.81 -16.28 7.41
C ASN A 160 -11.30 -16.46 7.17
N GLU A 161 -10.59 -16.90 8.21
CA GLU A 161 -9.12 -17.03 8.15
C GLU A 161 -8.60 -18.07 7.15
N LYS A 162 -9.50 -18.92 6.62
CA LYS A 162 -9.21 -19.93 5.60
C LYS A 162 -9.33 -19.39 4.18
N THR A 163 -9.62 -18.10 3.99
CA THR A 163 -9.67 -17.47 2.66
C THR A 163 -8.32 -17.71 1.95
N PRO A 164 -8.33 -18.35 0.77
CA PRO A 164 -7.09 -18.67 0.05
C PRO A 164 -6.44 -17.40 -0.48
N ALA A 165 -5.13 -17.46 -0.73
CA ALA A 165 -4.42 -16.39 -1.40
C ALA A 165 -5.09 -16.06 -2.76
N PRO A 166 -5.31 -14.78 -3.07
CA PRO A 166 -5.97 -14.36 -4.29
C PRO A 166 -4.99 -14.41 -5.48
N GLU A 167 -5.55 -14.45 -6.69
CA GLU A 167 -4.77 -14.59 -7.93
C GLU A 167 -3.67 -13.53 -8.07
N TRP A 168 -3.99 -12.27 -7.75
CA TRP A 168 -3.03 -11.16 -7.83
C TRP A 168 -1.82 -11.33 -6.91
N ALA A 169 -1.95 -12.13 -5.85
CA ALA A 169 -0.85 -12.45 -4.94
C ALA A 169 -0.10 -13.70 -5.39
N THR A 170 -0.79 -14.70 -5.94
CA THR A 170 -0.18 -15.95 -6.42
C THR A 170 0.55 -15.81 -7.75
N SER A 171 0.23 -14.77 -8.53
CA SER A 171 0.87 -14.46 -9.80
C SER A 171 2.29 -13.89 -9.64
N ALA A 172 2.73 -13.57 -8.43
CA ALA A 172 4.09 -13.11 -8.20
C ALA A 172 5.14 -14.16 -8.62
N GLY A 173 6.18 -13.71 -9.32
CA GLY A 173 7.23 -14.55 -9.87
C GLY A 173 6.89 -15.21 -11.21
N LEU A 174 5.68 -14.99 -11.75
CA LEU A 174 5.39 -15.36 -13.14
C LEU A 174 6.32 -14.62 -14.09
N ASP A 175 6.71 -15.33 -15.15
CA ASP A 175 7.52 -14.77 -16.23
C ASP A 175 6.77 -13.67 -16.95
N PHE A 176 7.51 -12.64 -17.36
CA PHE A 176 7.02 -11.61 -18.25
C PHE A 176 6.51 -12.23 -19.55
N ASP A 177 5.24 -11.99 -19.87
CA ASP A 177 4.66 -12.35 -21.15
C ASP A 177 5.20 -11.40 -22.23
N ASP A 178 5.90 -11.93 -23.23
CA ASP A 178 6.58 -11.17 -24.27
C ASP A 178 5.67 -10.50 -25.30
N ARG A 179 4.34 -10.50 -25.09
CA ARG A 179 3.36 -9.67 -25.80
C ARG A 179 3.66 -8.18 -25.61
N LYS A 180 4.72 -7.72 -26.27
CA LYS A 180 5.18 -6.33 -26.30
C LYS A 180 4.34 -5.58 -27.33
N GLY A 181 3.69 -4.51 -26.90
CA GLY A 181 3.16 -3.51 -27.80
C GLY A 181 4.24 -2.85 -28.64
N SER A 182 3.81 -2.00 -29.57
CA SER A 182 4.72 -1.30 -30.49
C SER A 182 5.63 -0.35 -29.72
N ARG A 183 6.95 -0.45 -29.91
CA ARG A 183 7.91 0.49 -29.30
C ARG A 183 7.73 1.86 -29.94
N ILE A 184 7.40 2.86 -29.13
CA ILE A 184 7.13 4.23 -29.59
C ILE A 184 8.25 5.21 -29.26
N SER A 185 9.00 4.97 -28.17
CA SER A 185 10.15 5.80 -27.77
C SER A 185 11.24 4.94 -27.14
N PHE A 186 12.48 5.36 -27.25
CA PHE A 186 13.61 4.74 -26.56
C PHE A 186 14.72 5.74 -26.26
N LEU A 187 15.47 5.47 -25.20
CA LEU A 187 16.71 6.12 -24.84
C LEU A 187 17.76 5.04 -24.63
N ASP A 188 18.93 5.24 -25.22
CA ASP A 188 20.08 4.35 -25.11
C ASP A 188 21.32 5.22 -24.90
N TYR A 189 21.88 5.19 -23.69
CA TYR A 189 23.01 6.03 -23.34
C TYR A 189 24.33 5.51 -23.89
N SER A 190 24.39 4.27 -24.41
CA SER A 190 25.56 3.77 -25.15
C SER A 190 25.75 4.48 -26.49
N LEU A 191 24.70 5.09 -27.02
CA LEU A 191 24.71 5.88 -28.25
C LEU A 191 24.91 7.38 -28.01
N SER A 192 24.95 7.79 -26.74
CA SER A 192 25.01 9.20 -26.36
C SER A 192 26.45 9.69 -26.24
N LYS A 193 26.66 10.99 -26.44
CA LYS A 193 27.96 11.62 -26.20
C LYS A 193 28.13 11.91 -24.71
N ASP A 194 29.38 11.83 -24.25
CA ASP A 194 29.73 12.21 -22.89
C ASP A 194 29.28 13.65 -22.60
N SER A 195 28.63 13.83 -21.45
CA SER A 195 28.19 15.15 -21.01
C SER A 195 27.96 15.18 -19.50
N THR A 196 28.02 16.38 -18.93
CA THR A 196 27.72 16.63 -17.54
C THR A 196 26.77 17.80 -17.44
N ASP A 197 25.72 17.64 -16.64
CA ASP A 197 24.72 18.67 -16.35
C ASP A 197 24.56 18.85 -14.84
N THR A 198 24.75 20.08 -14.38
CA THR A 198 24.61 20.52 -12.98
C THR A 198 23.57 21.63 -12.84
N SER A 199 22.66 21.76 -13.81
CA SER A 199 21.64 22.82 -13.83
C SER A 199 20.61 22.67 -12.71
N ILE A 200 20.43 21.46 -12.19
CA ILE A 200 19.55 21.17 -11.06
C ILE A 200 20.38 21.29 -9.77
N PRO A 201 20.03 22.21 -8.83
CA PRO A 201 20.80 22.39 -7.60
C PRO A 201 20.93 21.09 -6.79
N ASN A 202 22.15 20.81 -6.32
CA ASN A 202 22.52 19.61 -5.54
C ASN A 202 22.22 18.30 -6.27
N MET A 203 22.22 18.32 -7.61
CA MET A 203 22.09 17.13 -8.43
C MET A 203 23.03 17.24 -9.63
N THR A 204 23.76 16.17 -9.92
CA THR A 204 24.63 16.10 -11.09
C THR A 204 24.17 14.94 -11.97
N THR A 205 23.99 15.21 -13.25
CA THR A 205 23.75 14.18 -14.27
C THR A 205 25.01 14.03 -15.12
N VAL A 206 25.52 12.81 -15.25
CA VAL A 206 26.71 12.49 -16.05
C VAL A 206 26.35 11.43 -17.06
N ILE A 207 26.47 11.72 -18.35
CA ILE A 207 26.44 10.71 -19.41
C ILE A 207 27.89 10.31 -19.68
N ALA A 208 28.23 9.06 -19.43
CA ALA A 208 29.54 8.46 -19.71
C ALA A 208 29.43 6.93 -19.64
N ASP A 209 30.35 6.22 -20.29
CA ASP A 209 30.47 4.76 -20.21
C ASP A 209 29.17 3.99 -20.56
N GLY A 210 28.30 4.60 -21.38
CA GLY A 210 27.02 4.03 -21.78
C GLY A 210 25.90 4.14 -20.74
N TYR A 211 26.07 4.98 -19.71
CA TYR A 211 25.07 5.26 -18.70
C TYR A 211 24.79 6.76 -18.59
N CYS A 212 23.56 7.10 -18.20
CA CYS A 212 23.22 8.35 -17.53
C CYS A 212 23.24 8.12 -16.01
N THR A 213 24.23 8.67 -15.34
CA THR A 213 24.41 8.62 -13.89
C THR A 213 23.85 9.89 -13.26
N ILE A 214 22.85 9.73 -12.40
CA ILE A 214 22.24 10.80 -11.61
C ILE A 214 22.76 10.68 -10.18
N ILE A 215 23.45 11.71 -9.72
CA ILE A 215 24.01 11.83 -8.36
C ILE A 215 23.20 12.91 -7.64
N SER A 216 22.50 12.53 -6.58
CA SER A 216 21.68 13.44 -5.77
C SER A 216 22.33 13.67 -4.40
N GLU A 217 22.66 14.91 -4.09
CA GLU A 217 23.15 15.34 -2.76
C GLU A 217 22.04 15.98 -1.91
N ARG A 218 20.78 15.78 -2.33
CA ARG A 218 19.60 16.36 -1.69
C ARG A 218 19.17 15.53 -0.49
N ASP A 219 18.60 16.21 0.50
CA ASP A 219 17.92 15.61 1.65
C ASP A 219 16.50 15.11 1.35
N TYR A 220 16.12 15.08 0.06
CA TYR A 220 14.80 14.64 -0.39
C TYR A 220 14.92 13.96 -1.75
N ALA A 221 13.97 13.07 -2.02
CA ALA A 221 13.92 12.33 -3.27
C ALA A 221 13.55 13.22 -4.46
N THR A 222 14.02 12.84 -5.64
CA THR A 222 13.74 13.52 -6.91
C THR A 222 13.14 12.54 -7.90
N MET A 223 12.05 12.97 -8.53
CA MET A 223 11.39 12.25 -9.61
C MET A 223 12.02 12.65 -10.94
N TYR A 224 12.88 11.81 -11.51
CA TYR A 224 13.56 12.07 -12.77
C TYR A 224 12.69 11.62 -13.93
N SER A 225 12.05 12.57 -14.62
CA SER A 225 11.14 12.27 -15.73
C SER A 225 11.91 11.76 -16.95
N ILE A 226 11.43 10.71 -17.60
CA ILE A 226 12.04 10.15 -18.81
C ILE A 226 11.12 10.34 -20.02
N PHE A 227 9.88 9.85 -19.94
CA PHE A 227 8.94 9.88 -21.05
C PHE A 227 7.64 10.55 -20.64
N ALA A 228 7.02 11.24 -21.59
CA ALA A 228 5.59 11.51 -21.54
C ALA A 228 4.86 10.37 -22.27
N ARG A 229 3.81 9.80 -21.68
CA ARG A 229 2.97 8.81 -22.37
C ARG A 229 1.85 9.48 -23.17
N SER A 230 1.46 8.83 -24.25
CA SER A 230 0.39 9.26 -25.15
C SER A 230 -0.84 8.35 -25.10
N THR A 231 -0.78 7.21 -24.40
CA THR A 231 -1.84 6.18 -24.40
C THR A 231 -2.20 5.71 -22.99
N ALA A 232 -3.43 5.19 -22.87
CA ALA A 232 -3.94 4.64 -21.61
C ALA A 232 -3.23 3.32 -21.27
N ASN A 233 -3.05 2.44 -22.27
CA ASN A 233 -2.34 1.19 -22.10
C ASN A 233 -0.90 1.33 -22.60
N PHE A 234 0.06 1.04 -21.73
CA PHE A 234 1.48 1.26 -22.00
C PHE A 234 2.36 0.23 -21.32
N TYR A 235 3.58 0.08 -21.83
CA TYR A 235 4.64 -0.66 -21.16
C TYR A 235 5.92 0.18 -21.15
N PHE A 236 6.43 0.44 -19.96
CA PHE A 236 7.66 1.20 -19.73
C PHE A 236 8.67 0.29 -19.04
N GLU A 237 9.86 0.17 -19.62
CA GLU A 237 10.98 -0.57 -19.01
C GLU A 237 12.23 0.31 -18.99
N ALA A 238 13.02 0.16 -17.93
CA ALA A 238 14.31 0.82 -17.77
C ALA A 238 15.33 -0.14 -17.19
N PHE A 239 16.57 -0.04 -17.67
CA PHE A 239 17.71 -0.79 -17.15
C PHE A 239 18.49 0.14 -16.22
N ILE A 240 18.42 -0.15 -14.93
CA ILE A 240 18.96 0.70 -13.88
C ILE A 240 19.96 -0.04 -13.01
N ASN A 241 20.91 0.71 -12.45
CA ASN A 241 21.79 0.27 -11.39
C ASN A 241 21.83 1.39 -10.35
N ALA A 242 21.85 1.09 -9.07
CA ALA A 242 21.94 2.12 -8.03
C ALA A 242 23.03 1.79 -7.02
N ASP A 243 23.67 2.84 -6.53
CA ASP A 243 24.61 2.73 -5.42
C ASP A 243 23.83 2.71 -4.10
N PHE A 244 23.79 1.54 -3.47
CA PHE A 244 23.13 1.30 -2.20
C PHE A 244 24.06 1.39 -0.98
N SER A 245 25.20 2.06 -1.11
CA SER A 245 26.15 2.25 0.00
C SER A 245 25.62 3.14 1.14
N SER A 246 24.64 4.00 0.85
CA SER A 246 23.93 4.82 1.84
C SER A 246 22.68 4.09 2.36
N GLU A 247 22.38 4.23 3.66
CA GLU A 247 21.14 3.70 4.25
C GLU A 247 19.87 4.37 3.68
N TYR A 248 20.01 5.57 3.11
CA TYR A 248 18.92 6.31 2.45
C TYR A 248 18.80 5.99 0.96
N ALA A 249 19.71 5.19 0.42
CA ALA A 249 19.77 4.90 -0.99
C ALA A 249 18.51 4.18 -1.46
N THR A 250 17.80 4.84 -2.37
CA THR A 250 16.56 4.32 -2.95
C THR A 250 16.48 4.64 -4.43
N THR A 251 15.90 3.72 -5.19
CA THR A 251 15.63 3.92 -6.62
C THR A 251 14.33 3.23 -7.02
N GLY A 252 13.87 3.41 -8.26
CA GLY A 252 12.76 2.65 -8.79
C GLY A 252 12.04 3.43 -9.87
N LEU A 253 10.76 3.14 -10.04
CA LEU A 253 9.94 3.74 -11.09
C LEU A 253 8.86 4.63 -10.49
N TRP A 254 8.48 5.66 -11.22
CA TRP A 254 7.29 6.43 -10.90
C TRP A 254 6.49 6.74 -12.16
N ILE A 255 5.19 6.89 -11.98
CA ILE A 255 4.24 7.39 -12.97
C ILE A 255 3.36 8.44 -12.32
N GLY A 256 3.15 9.56 -13.01
CA GLY A 256 2.43 10.66 -12.40
C GLY A 256 2.22 11.85 -13.30
N ASN A 257 1.93 12.97 -12.66
CA ASN A 257 1.96 14.31 -13.22
C ASN A 257 2.67 15.25 -12.24
N GLU A 258 2.49 16.57 -12.39
CA GLU A 258 3.14 17.56 -11.52
C GLU A 258 2.63 17.54 -10.07
N ASN A 259 1.41 17.04 -9.83
CA ASN A 259 0.72 17.15 -8.55
C ASN A 259 0.65 15.83 -7.78
N SER A 260 0.66 14.69 -8.47
CA SER A 260 0.45 13.38 -7.87
C SER A 260 1.18 12.31 -8.66
N GLN A 261 1.72 11.32 -7.96
CA GLN A 261 2.57 10.28 -8.53
C GLN A 261 2.34 8.95 -7.79
N ASP A 262 2.17 7.87 -8.54
CA ASP A 262 2.41 6.51 -8.06
C ASP A 262 3.91 6.21 -8.20
N ALA A 263 4.50 5.65 -7.16
CA ALA A 263 5.91 5.31 -7.12
C ALA A 263 6.13 3.91 -6.55
N PHE A 264 7.17 3.28 -7.06
CA PHE A 264 7.62 1.97 -6.62
C PHE A 264 9.10 2.05 -6.33
N ILE A 265 9.44 1.97 -5.05
CA ILE A 265 10.73 2.41 -4.54
C ILE A 265 11.43 1.24 -3.88
N ILE A 266 12.59 0.86 -4.41
CA ILE A 266 13.46 -0.20 -3.92
C ILE A 266 14.58 0.42 -3.09
N ASN A 267 14.84 -0.13 -1.90
CA ASN A 267 15.93 0.30 -1.01
C ASN A 267 17.08 -0.72 -0.93
N SER A 268 18.13 -0.35 -0.20
CA SER A 268 19.31 -1.18 0.07
C SER A 268 19.02 -2.50 0.82
N ALA A 269 17.84 -2.65 1.42
CA ALA A 269 17.39 -3.87 2.07
C ALA A 269 16.59 -4.82 1.15
N ASN A 270 16.58 -4.57 -0.17
CA ASN A 270 15.76 -5.30 -1.15
C ASN A 270 14.25 -5.25 -0.83
N ARG A 271 13.78 -4.13 -0.27
CA ARG A 271 12.36 -3.88 -0.04
C ARG A 271 11.86 -2.90 -1.09
N MET A 272 10.77 -3.27 -1.75
CA MET A 272 10.03 -2.39 -2.64
C MET A 272 8.81 -1.84 -1.92
N TYR A 273 8.69 -0.52 -1.87
CA TYR A 273 7.54 0.19 -1.34
C TYR A 273 6.66 0.66 -2.48
N VAL A 274 5.36 0.42 -2.36
CA VAL A 274 4.33 0.92 -3.29
C VAL A 274 3.67 2.13 -2.64
N TYR A 275 3.66 3.25 -3.34
CA TYR A 275 3.33 4.54 -2.76
C TYR A 275 2.57 5.43 -3.75
N ASN A 276 1.73 6.32 -3.22
CA ASN A 276 1.19 7.46 -3.93
C ASN A 276 1.48 8.74 -3.15
N THR A 277 1.90 9.82 -3.80
CA THR A 277 2.30 11.06 -3.12
C THR A 277 1.19 11.81 -2.38
N GLU A 278 -0.07 11.49 -2.66
CA GLU A 278 -1.22 12.01 -1.93
C GLU A 278 -1.60 11.14 -0.72
N ASN A 279 -0.91 10.01 -0.51
CA ASN A 279 -1.08 9.17 0.66
C ASN A 279 -0.03 9.49 1.74
N ILE A 280 -0.45 9.40 3.01
CA ILE A 280 0.45 9.66 4.15
C ILE A 280 1.36 8.46 4.49
N ILE A 281 1.03 7.27 4.00
CA ILE A 281 1.77 6.02 4.24
C ILE A 281 1.90 5.19 2.97
N TYR A 282 2.83 4.24 2.96
CA TYR A 282 2.96 3.25 1.90
C TYR A 282 1.74 2.34 1.85
N SER A 283 1.31 2.01 0.63
CA SER A 283 0.24 1.05 0.39
C SER A 283 0.73 -0.37 0.66
N ALA A 284 1.97 -0.68 0.29
CA ALA A 284 2.57 -1.99 0.54
C ALA A 284 4.09 -1.93 0.64
N GLU A 285 4.66 -2.90 1.34
CA GLU A 285 6.08 -3.26 1.33
C GLU A 285 6.22 -4.67 0.76
N ILE A 286 7.16 -4.92 -0.15
CA ILE A 286 7.34 -6.17 -0.88
C ILE A 286 8.81 -6.58 -0.85
N TYR A 287 9.11 -7.83 -0.53
CA TYR A 287 10.47 -8.34 -0.61
C TYR A 287 10.84 -8.65 -2.07
N THR A 288 11.95 -8.09 -2.52
CA THR A 288 12.45 -8.19 -3.90
C THR A 288 13.78 -8.91 -4.02
N ASN A 289 14.30 -9.46 -2.92
CA ASN A 289 15.59 -10.15 -2.85
C ASN A 289 15.71 -11.36 -3.80
N LYS A 290 14.59 -11.89 -4.32
CA LYS A 290 14.58 -12.95 -5.33
C LYS A 290 14.72 -12.44 -6.78
N TYR A 291 14.51 -11.15 -7.00
CA TYR A 291 14.35 -10.56 -8.32
C TYR A 291 15.33 -9.43 -8.59
N PHE A 292 15.70 -8.65 -7.58
CA PHE A 292 16.57 -7.47 -7.70
C PHE A 292 18.01 -7.80 -7.25
N ASP A 293 18.99 -7.42 -8.07
CA ASP A 293 20.42 -7.51 -7.75
C ASP A 293 20.96 -6.15 -7.33
N LEU A 294 21.26 -5.97 -6.05
CA LEU A 294 21.80 -4.71 -5.50
C LEU A 294 23.14 -4.29 -6.12
N ASN A 295 23.89 -5.20 -6.75
CA ASN A 295 25.21 -4.93 -7.31
C ASN A 295 25.23 -4.92 -8.83
N GLY A 296 24.08 -5.07 -9.49
CA GLY A 296 23.97 -5.33 -10.92
C GLY A 296 23.04 -4.37 -11.66
N ASP A 297 23.08 -4.46 -13.00
CA ASP A 297 22.05 -3.88 -13.84
C ASP A 297 20.74 -4.65 -13.63
N ASN A 298 19.65 -3.94 -13.36
CA ASN A 298 18.32 -4.49 -13.19
C ASN A 298 17.38 -3.92 -14.24
N LYS A 299 16.61 -4.78 -14.88
CA LYS A 299 15.46 -4.35 -15.67
C LYS A 299 14.27 -4.17 -14.75
N VAL A 300 13.84 -2.93 -14.58
CA VAL A 300 12.58 -2.59 -13.89
C VAL A 300 11.55 -2.17 -14.92
N ALA A 301 10.30 -2.60 -14.76
CA ALA A 301 9.27 -2.26 -15.72
C ALA A 301 7.88 -2.13 -15.09
N VAL A 302 7.03 -1.33 -15.72
CA VAL A 302 5.59 -1.22 -15.45
C VAL A 302 4.83 -1.44 -16.74
N ARG A 303 3.92 -2.40 -16.73
CA ARG A 303 2.88 -2.56 -17.74
C ARG A 303 1.57 -2.06 -17.16
N CYS A 304 0.84 -1.22 -17.87
CA CYS A 304 -0.48 -0.78 -17.48
C CYS A 304 -1.49 -1.14 -18.56
N GLU A 305 -2.51 -1.92 -18.20
CA GLU A 305 -3.63 -2.28 -19.06
C GLU A 305 -4.94 -2.08 -18.29
N ASN A 306 -5.87 -1.27 -18.82
CA ASN A 306 -7.14 -0.97 -18.17
C ASN A 306 -6.98 -0.46 -16.71
N ASN A 307 -6.00 0.43 -16.50
CA ASN A 307 -5.61 0.97 -15.18
C ASN A 307 -5.07 -0.08 -14.18
N ILE A 308 -4.77 -1.30 -14.61
CA ILE A 308 -4.05 -2.28 -13.79
C ILE A 308 -2.57 -2.21 -14.12
N MET A 309 -1.78 -1.78 -13.15
CA MET A 309 -0.32 -1.76 -13.21
C MET A 309 0.24 -3.12 -12.78
N GLN A 310 1.03 -3.73 -13.64
CA GLN A 310 1.86 -4.89 -13.35
C GLN A 310 3.32 -4.46 -13.34
N MET A 311 3.99 -4.78 -12.24
CA MET A 311 5.37 -4.41 -11.99
C MET A 311 6.29 -5.59 -12.21
N TYR A 312 7.36 -5.38 -12.96
CA TYR A 312 8.34 -6.42 -13.23
C TYR A 312 9.73 -5.99 -12.78
N ILE A 313 10.47 -6.95 -12.21
CA ILE A 313 11.89 -6.83 -11.92
C ILE A 313 12.58 -8.03 -12.53
N ASN A 314 13.54 -7.79 -13.43
CA ASN A 314 14.28 -8.82 -14.17
C ASN A 314 13.35 -9.89 -14.76
N ASP A 315 12.33 -9.43 -15.48
CA ASP A 315 11.30 -10.25 -16.13
C ASP A 315 10.42 -11.09 -15.19
N LYS A 316 10.43 -10.83 -13.89
CA LYS A 316 9.55 -11.46 -12.92
C LYS A 316 8.50 -10.48 -12.44
N LEU A 317 7.23 -10.89 -12.46
CA LEU A 317 6.15 -10.10 -11.88
C LEU A 317 6.36 -9.95 -10.37
N ALA A 318 6.62 -8.73 -9.93
CA ALA A 318 6.87 -8.40 -8.53
C ALA A 318 5.58 -7.95 -7.81
N TYR A 319 4.73 -7.19 -8.49
CA TYR A 319 3.53 -6.61 -7.87
C TYR A 319 2.45 -6.26 -8.90
N ILE A 320 1.19 -6.18 -8.46
CA ILE A 320 0.06 -5.70 -9.26
C ILE A 320 -0.65 -4.59 -8.49
N SER A 321 -0.91 -3.43 -9.07
CA SER A 321 -1.67 -2.34 -8.42
C SER A 321 -2.72 -1.79 -9.37
N GLU A 322 -3.66 -1.02 -8.85
CA GLU A 322 -4.42 -0.06 -9.66
C GLU A 322 -3.59 1.21 -9.87
N LEU A 323 -3.70 1.80 -11.04
CA LEU A 323 -3.24 3.15 -11.34
C LEU A 323 -4.16 4.13 -10.63
N THR A 324 -3.60 4.94 -9.71
CA THR A 324 -4.41 5.82 -8.87
C THR A 324 -5.16 6.85 -9.72
N LYS A 325 -4.53 7.36 -10.79
CA LYS A 325 -5.13 8.35 -11.69
C LYS A 325 -4.90 8.00 -13.17
N PRO A 326 -5.97 7.71 -13.93
CA PRO A 326 -5.87 7.40 -15.36
C PRO A 326 -5.24 8.52 -16.21
N GLU A 327 -5.22 9.75 -15.73
CA GLU A 327 -4.66 10.92 -16.41
C GLU A 327 -3.15 11.16 -16.18
N TYR A 328 -2.48 10.36 -15.35
CA TYR A 328 -1.02 10.44 -15.22
C TYR A 328 -0.36 10.36 -16.60
N ASN A 329 0.66 11.15 -16.86
CA ASN A 329 1.18 11.30 -18.22
C ASN A 329 2.70 11.35 -18.30
N ILE A 330 3.40 11.29 -17.17
CA ILE A 330 4.86 11.30 -17.09
C ILE A 330 5.31 10.01 -16.41
N LEU A 331 6.36 9.41 -16.94
CA LEU A 331 7.03 8.25 -16.36
C LEU A 331 8.51 8.54 -16.19
N GLY A 332 9.10 7.94 -15.16
CA GLY A 332 10.53 8.13 -14.94
C GLY A 332 11.09 7.28 -13.81
N ILE A 333 12.27 7.71 -13.36
CA ILE A 333 13.06 7.05 -12.33
C ILE A 333 12.94 7.82 -11.03
N TYR A 334 12.69 7.08 -9.96
CA TYR A 334 12.77 7.61 -8.60
C TYR A 334 14.25 7.63 -8.18
N VAL A 335 14.73 8.78 -7.71
CA VAL A 335 16.09 8.94 -7.19
C VAL A 335 15.99 9.38 -5.74
N GLY A 336 16.42 8.53 -4.81
CA GLY A 336 16.40 8.81 -3.38
C GLY A 336 17.24 10.02 -2.96
N ALA A 337 17.06 10.42 -1.70
CA ALA A 337 17.99 11.34 -1.04
C ALA A 337 19.38 10.71 -0.99
N HIS A 338 20.44 11.50 -1.18
CA HIS A 338 21.83 11.03 -1.09
C HIS A 338 22.11 9.74 -1.88
N SER A 339 21.50 9.62 -3.06
CA SER A 339 21.52 8.41 -3.89
C SER A 339 22.22 8.65 -5.23
N THR A 340 22.90 7.62 -5.73
CA THR A 340 23.40 7.59 -7.11
C THR A 340 22.66 6.51 -7.90
N VAL A 341 22.03 6.89 -9.01
CA VAL A 341 21.28 5.99 -9.88
C VAL A 341 21.81 6.10 -11.31
N LYS A 342 22.14 4.97 -11.91
CA LYS A 342 22.57 4.85 -13.30
C LYS A 342 21.43 4.29 -14.14
N ILE A 343 21.21 4.88 -15.29
CA ILE A 343 20.24 4.43 -16.29
C ILE A 343 21.03 4.09 -17.54
N LYS A 344 20.91 2.87 -18.02
CA LYS A 344 21.58 2.39 -19.24
C LYS A 344 20.74 2.66 -20.48
N GLU A 345 19.49 2.24 -20.42
CA GLU A 345 18.51 2.38 -21.48
C GLU A 345 17.09 2.38 -20.90
N ALA A 346 16.16 3.00 -21.61
CA ALA A 346 14.75 3.03 -21.25
C ALA A 346 13.88 2.98 -22.51
N PHE A 347 12.75 2.28 -22.42
CA PHE A 347 11.86 2.03 -23.55
C PHE A 347 10.42 2.32 -23.17
N MET A 348 9.68 2.93 -24.10
CA MET A 348 8.23 3.11 -24.01
C MET A 348 7.54 2.37 -25.16
N HIS A 349 6.52 1.62 -24.80
CA HIS A 349 5.69 0.85 -25.73
C HIS A 349 4.23 1.26 -25.60
N ASN A 350 3.56 1.40 -26.75
CA ASN A 350 2.11 1.52 -26.84
C ASN A 350 1.49 0.13 -26.95
N LEU A 351 0.61 -0.23 -26.03
CA LEU A 351 -0.07 -1.53 -26.03
C LEU A 351 -1.37 -1.54 -26.84
N ASP A 352 -1.92 -0.37 -27.17
CA ASP A 352 -3.15 -0.24 -27.97
C ASP A 352 -2.90 -0.51 -29.46
N GLU A 353 -1.64 -0.44 -29.91
CA GLU A 353 -1.25 -0.66 -31.30
C GLU A 353 -0.68 -2.06 -31.53
N THR A 354 -1.33 -2.82 -32.40
CA THR A 354 -0.78 -4.05 -32.97
C THR A 354 0.32 -3.70 -33.98
N LYS A 355 1.59 -3.83 -33.57
CA LYS A 355 2.82 -3.69 -34.38
C LYS A 355 2.75 -2.62 -35.49
N SER A 356 2.99 -1.36 -35.13
CA SER A 356 3.35 -0.30 -36.08
C SER A 356 4.79 0.17 -35.81
N ASN A 357 5.64 0.11 -36.83
CA ASN A 357 7.05 0.50 -36.79
C ASN A 357 7.19 2.03 -36.88
N VAL A 358 6.83 2.77 -35.83
CA VAL A 358 7.13 4.21 -35.76
C VAL A 358 8.19 4.44 -34.69
N LEU A 359 9.45 4.46 -35.14
CA LEU A 359 10.60 4.86 -34.33
C LEU A 359 10.78 6.37 -34.45
N ALA A 360 10.50 7.11 -33.39
CA ALA A 360 11.17 8.39 -33.15
C ALA A 360 12.33 8.11 -32.17
N SER A 361 13.55 8.05 -32.69
CA SER A 361 14.75 8.13 -31.86
C SER A 361 14.96 9.58 -31.48
N ASP A 362 14.94 9.92 -30.20
CA ASP A 362 15.46 11.20 -29.72
C ASP A 362 16.72 10.94 -28.88
N SER A 363 17.83 10.72 -29.57
CA SER A 363 19.16 10.56 -28.96
C SER A 363 19.75 11.89 -28.47
N SER A 364 18.95 12.97 -28.48
CA SER A 364 19.38 14.33 -28.12
C SER A 364 18.51 14.98 -27.06
N ALA A 365 17.35 14.41 -26.73
CA ALA A 365 16.54 14.88 -25.63
C ALA A 365 17.26 14.58 -24.32
N LEU A 366 17.89 15.62 -23.76
CA LEU A 366 17.92 15.73 -22.30
C LEU A 366 16.48 15.48 -21.81
N PRO A 367 16.28 14.62 -20.81
CA PRO A 367 14.95 14.33 -20.30
C PRO A 367 14.20 15.62 -19.99
N ILE A 368 12.86 15.55 -19.97
CA ILE A 368 12.02 16.66 -19.51
C ILE A 368 12.40 16.93 -18.04
N MET A 369 13.40 17.78 -17.82
CA MET A 369 13.98 18.02 -16.49
C MET A 369 13.01 18.89 -15.70
N LYS A 370 12.11 18.24 -14.98
CA LYS A 370 11.33 18.84 -13.90
C LYS A 370 11.56 18.01 -12.65
N ALA A 371 12.39 18.54 -11.75
CA ALA A 371 12.52 17.99 -10.41
C ALA A 371 11.30 18.41 -9.59
N ASN A 372 10.34 17.50 -9.39
CA ASN A 372 9.28 17.71 -8.42
C ASN A 372 9.81 17.36 -7.02
N LYS A 373 9.58 18.25 -6.05
CA LYS A 373 10.01 18.07 -4.67
C LYS A 373 8.99 17.18 -3.96
N THR A 374 9.38 15.95 -3.64
CA THR A 374 8.62 15.10 -2.71
C THR A 374 9.44 14.91 -1.44
N LEU A 375 8.95 15.48 -0.33
CA LEU A 375 9.56 15.33 0.99
C LEU A 375 9.14 13.98 1.58
N LEU A 376 9.99 12.97 1.44
CA LEU A 376 9.80 11.69 2.13
C LEU A 376 10.67 11.66 3.39
N LYS A 377 10.10 12.13 4.51
CA LYS A 377 10.77 12.14 5.82
C LYS A 377 10.82 10.78 6.53
N ASN A 378 10.19 9.74 5.96
CA ASN A 378 9.97 8.46 6.63
C ASN A 378 10.60 7.26 5.89
N ILE A 379 11.59 7.45 5.01
CA ILE A 379 12.26 6.34 4.29
C ILE A 379 13.27 5.59 5.19
N SER A 380 13.58 6.10 6.38
CA SER A 380 14.70 5.63 7.19
C SER A 380 14.37 5.33 8.66
N LYS A 381 13.15 4.88 8.97
CA LYS A 381 12.86 4.31 10.29
C LYS A 381 12.42 2.87 10.15
#